data_AF-A0A1F9B5R6-F1
#
_entry.id   AF-A0A1F9B5R6-F1
#
_cell.length_a   1.000
_cell.length_b   1.000
_cell.length_c   1.000
_cell.angle_alpha   90.00
_cell.angle_beta   90.00
_cell.angle_gamma   90.00
#
_symmetry.space_group_name_H-M   'P 1'
#
loop_
_entity.id
_entity.type
_entity.pdbx_description
1 polymer ?
#
loop_
_entity_poly.entity_id
_entity_poly.type
_entity_poly.pdbx_seq_one_letter_code
_entity_poly.pdbx_strand_id
1 'polypeptide(L)' 'MPVKNPRINVVLEKPLYHTIEQLASRDGVSLSLKVRDLVKEALEIEEDTALSAFAEKRERTFTKTKALKHHEVW' A
#
# COMPACT_ATOMS: atom_id res chain seq x y z
N MET A 1 14.74 -21.80 17.14
CA MET A 1 13.31 -21.80 16.73
C MET A 1 13.09 -20.63 15.79
N PRO A 2 12.68 -20.84 14.53
CA PRO A 2 12.26 -19.72 13.70
C PRO A 2 10.94 -19.18 14.29
N VAL A 3 10.92 -17.90 14.65
CA VAL A 3 9.71 -17.23 15.12
C VAL A 3 8.67 -17.22 13.99
N LYS A 4 7.42 -17.60 14.30
CA LYS A 4 6.29 -17.65 13.34
C LYS A 4 6.08 -16.36 12.55
N ASN A 5 6.54 -15.22 13.08
CA ASN A 5 6.41 -13.91 12.46
C ASN A 5 7.81 -13.26 12.32
N PRO A 6 8.30 -13.00 11.10
CA PRO A 6 9.54 -12.28 10.90
C PRO A 6 9.42 -10.86 11.48
N ARG A 7 10.47 -10.40 12.15
CA ARG A 7 10.52 -9.05 12.75
C ARG A 7 11.47 -8.18 11.92
N ILE A 8 11.02 -6.98 11.60
CA ILE A 8 11.82 -5.95 10.95
C ILE A 8 12.12 -4.88 12.00
N ASN A 9 13.38 -4.63 12.28
CA ASN A 9 13.81 -3.55 13.15
C ASN A 9 14.27 -2.37 12.28
N VAL A 10 13.76 -1.18 12.54
CA VAL A 10 14.08 0.04 11.80
C VAL A 10 14.44 1.15 12.77
N VAL A 11 15.35 2.03 12.35
CA VAL A 11 15.69 3.26 13.10
C VAL A 11 14.89 4.40 12.49
N LEU A 12 14.17 5.13 13.34
CA LEU A 12 13.36 6.28 12.94
C LEU A 12 13.95 7.56 13.53
N GLU A 13 13.87 8.64 12.77
CA GLU A 13 14.17 9.97 13.29
C GLU A 13 13.18 10.33 14.41
N LYS A 14 13.65 11.10 15.40
CA LYS A 14 12.84 11.49 16.56
C LYS A 14 11.50 12.14 16.19
N PRO A 15 11.42 13.06 15.20
CA PRO A 15 10.14 13.65 14.80
C PRO A 15 9.17 12.59 14.24
N LEU A 16 9.65 11.71 13.36
CA LEU A 16 8.82 10.67 12.75
C LEU A 16 8.31 9.67 13.79
N TYR A 17 9.18 9.25 14.71
CA TYR A 17 8.79 8.38 15.81
C TYR A 17 7.68 9.01 16.66
N HIS A 18 7.81 10.30 17.00
CA HIS A 18 6.79 10.99 17.80
C HIS A 18 5.46 11.13 17.06
N THR A 19 5.49 11.40 15.76
CA THR A 19 4.27 11.40 14.93
C THR A 19 3.56 10.05 14.98
N ILE A 20 4.31 8.94 14.83
CA ILE A 20 3.74 7.59 14.90
C ILE A 20 3.16 7.31 16.30
N GLU A 21 3.82 7.77 17.36
CA GLU A 21 3.35 7.64 18.74
C GLU A 21 2.03 8.39 18.96
N GLN A 22 1.92 9.62 18.46
CA GLN A 22 0.67 10.38 18.50
C GLN A 22 -0.45 9.69 17.71
N LEU A 23 -0.15 9.17 16.51
CA LEU A 23 -1.13 8.44 15.69
C LEU A 23 -1.59 7.14 16.38
N ALA A 24 -0.66 6.38 16.97
CA ALA A 24 -0.98 5.16 17.70
C ALA A 24 -1.86 5.46 18.92
N SER A 25 -1.53 6.52 19.67
CA SER A 25 -2.32 6.99 20.82
C SER A 25 -3.72 7.43 20.41
N ARG A 26 -3.83 8.26 19.36
CA ARG A 26 -5.11 8.71 18.79
C ARG A 26 -6.01 7.54 18.41
N ASP A 27 -5.43 6.50 17.82
CA ASP A 27 -6.17 5.36 17.27
C ASP A 27 -6.33 4.21 18.29
N GLY A 28 -5.81 4.36 19.52
CA GLY A 28 -5.94 3.37 20.59
C GLY A 28 -5.22 2.04 20.31
N VAL A 29 -4.15 2.05 19.51
CA VAL A 29 -3.41 0.84 19.10
C VAL A 29 -1.94 0.91 19.52
N SER A 30 -1.24 -0.22 19.49
CA SER A 30 0.21 -0.24 19.76
C SER A 30 1.01 0.36 18.61
N LEU A 31 2.22 0.87 18.92
CA LEU A 31 3.17 1.38 17.92
C LEU A 31 3.43 0.38 16.80
N SER A 32 3.67 -0.89 17.15
CA SER A 32 3.95 -1.93 16.16
C SER A 32 2.76 -2.19 15.22
N LEU A 33 1.52 -2.11 15.72
CA LEU A 33 0.33 -2.21 14.87
C LEU A 33 0.20 -1.00 13.96
N LYS A 34 0.38 0.22 14.50
CA LYS A 34 0.33 1.44 13.72
C LYS A 34 1.38 1.45 12.60
N VAL A 35 2.63 1.09 12.90
CA VAL A 35 3.69 0.99 11.89
C VAL A 35 3.38 -0.08 10.86
N ARG A 36 2.90 -1.25 11.27
CA ARG A 36 2.51 -2.31 10.33
C ARG A 36 1.45 -1.82 9.34
N ASP A 37 0.42 -1.14 9.83
CA ASP A 37 -0.69 -0.69 8.99
C ASP A 37 -0.24 0.43 8.04
N LEU A 38 0.57 1.39 8.52
CA LEU A 38 1.19 2.41 7.67
C LEU A 38 2.09 1.80 6.57
N VAL A 39 2.84 0.74 6.88
CA VAL A 39 3.66 0.03 5.88
C VAL A 39 2.79 -0.68 4.85
N LYS A 40 1.65 -1.25 5.24
CA LYS A 40 0.70 -1.84 4.29
C LYS A 40 0.12 -0.78 3.35
N GLU A 41 -0.35 0.33 3.91
CA GLU A 41 -0.89 1.46 3.13
C GLU A 41 0.16 1.99 2.14
N ALA A 42 1.43 2.12 2.57
CA ALA A 42 2.52 2.52 1.67
C ALA A 42 2.73 1.52 0.52
N LEU A 43 2.64 0.21 0.79
CA LEU A 43 2.76 -0.82 -0.26
C LEU A 43 1.57 -0.79 -1.22
N GLU A 44 0.36 -0.52 -0.74
CA GLU A 44 -0.83 -0.34 -1.59
C GLU A 44 -0.65 0.88 -2.53
N ILE A 45 -0.10 1.99 -2.05
CA ILE A 45 0.20 3.18 -2.87
C ILE A 45 1.25 2.88 -3.96
N GLU A 46 2.29 2.11 -3.62
CA GLU A 46 3.29 1.66 -4.60
C GLU A 46 2.67 0.75 -5.66
N GLU A 47 1.76 -0.16 -5.26
CA GLU A 47 1.02 -1.01 -6.20
C GLU A 47 0.12 -0.19 -7.12
N ASP A 48 -0.64 0.75 -6.59
CA ASP A 48 -1.50 1.66 -7.37
C ASP A 48 -0.70 2.45 -8.40
N THR A 49 0.50 2.91 -8.02
CA THR A 49 1.40 3.61 -8.93
C THR A 49 1.85 2.70 -10.07
N ALA A 50 2.23 1.46 -9.76
CA ALA A 50 2.63 0.48 -10.77
C ALA A 50 1.48 0.07 -11.69
N LEU A 51 0.28 -0.15 -11.13
CA LEU A 51 -0.92 -0.51 -11.89
C LEU A 51 -1.39 0.65 -12.78
N SER A 52 -1.30 1.89 -12.29
CA SER A 52 -1.61 3.08 -13.09
C SER A 52 -0.68 3.21 -14.29
N ALA A 53 0.63 3.05 -14.08
CA ALA A 53 1.60 3.06 -15.18
C ALA A 53 1.35 1.92 -16.18
N PHE A 54 0.88 0.76 -15.72
CA PHE A 54 0.48 -0.34 -16.59
C PHE A 54 -0.81 -0.04 -17.38
N ALA A 55 -1.80 0.59 -16.74
CA ALA A 55 -3.04 1.01 -17.37
C ALA A 55 -2.79 2.07 -18.45
N GLU A 56 -1.95 3.08 -18.18
CA GLU A 56 -1.57 4.11 -19.15
C GLU A 56 -0.95 3.51 -20.42
N LYS A 57 -0.11 2.47 -20.29
CA LYS A 57 0.48 1.77 -21.44
C LYS A 57 -0.60 1.13 -22.32
N ARG A 58 -1.63 0.54 -21.70
CA ARG A 58 -2.77 -0.05 -22.42
C ARG A 58 -3.61 1.05 -23.08
N GLU A 59 -3.91 2.12 -22.35
CA GLU A 59 -4.71 3.25 -22.83
C GLU A 59 -4.11 3.87 -24.10
N ARG A 60 -2.79 4.05 -24.16
CA ARG A 60 -2.10 4.58 -25.35
C ARG A 60 -2.36 3.82 -26.65
N THR A 61 -2.68 2.52 -26.56
CA THR A 61 -2.95 1.66 -27.72
C THR A 61 -4.42 1.25 -27.85
N PHE A 62 -5.27 1.78 -26.98
CA PHE A 62 -6.67 1.42 -26.92
C PHE A 62 -7.45 1.99 -28.11
N THR A 63 -8.30 1.15 -28.71
CA THR A 63 -9.25 1.57 -29.74
C THR A 63 -10.64 1.09 -29.37
N LYS A 64 -11.67 1.93 -29.59
CA LYS A 64 -13.07 1.55 -29.32
C LYS A 64 -13.51 0.28 -30.07
N THR A 65 -12.92 0.01 -31.23
CA THR A 65 -13.17 -1.20 -32.02
C THR A 65 -12.72 -2.50 -31.34
N LYS A 66 -11.76 -2.42 -30.41
CA LYS A 66 -11.26 -3.56 -29.61
C LYS A 66 -11.90 -3.61 -28.22
N ALA A 67 -12.83 -2.70 -27.91
CA ALA A 67 -13.51 -2.69 -26.63
C ALA A 67 -14.53 -3.83 -26.56
N LEU A 68 -14.53 -4.56 -25.45
CA LEU A 68 -15.50 -5.61 -25.17
C LEU A 68 -16.71 -5.01 -24.44
N LYS A 69 -17.91 -5.51 -24.75
CA LYS A 69 -19.16 -5.19 -24.05
C LYS A 69 -19.21 -5.94 -22.73
N HIS A 70 -20.03 -5.45 -21.80
CA HIS A 70 -20.16 -6.04 -20.46
C HIS A 70 -20.46 -7.55 -20.50
N HIS A 71 -21.44 -7.98 -21.29
CA HIS A 71 -21.83 -9.40 -21.43
C HIS A 71 -20.78 -10.29 -22.09
N GLU A 72 -19.71 -9.71 -22.66
CA GLU A 72 -18.60 -10.48 -23.24
C GLU A 72 -17.52 -10.81 -22.19
N VAL A 73 -17.58 -10.17 -21.00
CA VAL A 73 -16.54 -10.27 -19.96
C VAL A 73 -17.10 -10.64 -18.59
N TRP A 74 -18.37 -10.34 -18.32
CA TRP A 74 -19.12 -10.64 -17.09
C TRP A 74 -20.36 -11.46 -17.42
#